data_AF-A0A7W1KVJ1-F1
#
_entry.id   AF-A0A7W1KVJ1-F1
#
_cell.length_a   1.000
_cell.length_b   1.000
_cell.length_c   1.000
_cell.angle_alpha   90.00
_cell.angle_beta   90.00
_cell.angle_gamma   90.00
#
_symmetry.space_group_name_H-M   'P 1'
#
loop_
_entity.id
_entity.type
_entity.pdbx_description
1 polymer ?
#
loop_
_entity_poly.entity_id
_entity_poly.type
_entity_poly.pdbx_seq_one_letter_code
_entity_poly.pdbx_strand_id
1 'polypeptide(L)'
;MNLRQIASLTLSAIVLSACADAPTTGGGGSASPGVPHGNAPSDLVLRWGYEGGFTPPEFQLTNLPSFSLYGDGTIVRQGAQIEIYPGPALPAIETVRIDEAGVQAVIEAALDANLDTVGDLTDMGSVAIADAPDTVFTVRFGDVDRTVRVYALTDLGVKPPAMPDEEQEARKRLLDLIQ
;
A
#
# COMPACT_ATOMS: atom_id res chain seq x y z
N MET A 1 53.67 -28.69 54.38
CA MET A 1 54.08 -27.34 54.83
C MET A 1 53.81 -26.40 53.65
N ASN A 2 52.80 -25.53 53.57
CA ASN A 2 51.84 -25.02 54.53
C ASN A 2 50.50 -24.68 53.84
N LEU A 3 49.46 -24.73 54.66
CA LEU A 3 48.08 -24.34 54.44
C LEU A 3 47.89 -22.86 54.87
N ARG A 4 46.85 -22.19 54.33
CA ARG A 4 46.22 -20.93 54.82
C ARG A 4 46.92 -19.65 54.36
N GLN A 5 46.30 -18.54 53.93
CA GLN A 5 44.96 -17.94 54.13
C GLN A 5 45.03 -16.56 53.38
N ILE A 6 44.06 -16.03 52.62
CA ILE A 6 42.91 -15.18 53.05
C ILE A 6 42.39 -14.38 51.81
N ALA A 7 41.06 -14.36 51.68
CA ALA A 7 40.14 -13.28 51.24
C ALA A 7 40.42 -12.48 49.94
N SER A 8 39.56 -12.60 48.92
CA SER A 8 38.33 -11.82 48.70
C SER A 8 38.54 -10.56 47.85
N LEU A 9 38.12 -10.62 46.57
CA LEU A 9 37.38 -9.50 45.96
C LEU A 9 36.45 -10.04 44.86
N THR A 10 35.18 -9.73 45.05
CA THR A 10 33.96 -10.07 44.32
C THR A 10 33.69 -9.05 43.20
N LEU A 11 33.24 -9.48 42.01
CA LEU A 11 32.24 -8.79 41.15
C LEU A 11 31.89 -9.68 39.93
N SER A 12 30.74 -10.37 39.91
CA SER A 12 29.49 -9.99 39.19
C SER A 12 29.66 -9.95 37.66
N ALA A 13 28.94 -10.69 36.81
CA ALA A 13 27.49 -10.92 36.72
C ALA A 13 27.20 -12.28 36.01
N ILE A 14 26.27 -13.15 36.41
CA ILE A 14 24.80 -13.09 36.61
C ILE A 14 24.02 -13.00 35.27
N VAL A 15 23.54 -14.14 34.73
CA VAL A 15 22.13 -14.68 34.73
C VAL A 15 21.34 -14.12 33.50
N LEU A 16 20.51 -14.80 32.69
CA LEU A 16 19.42 -15.77 32.90
C LEU A 16 19.31 -16.75 31.69
N SER A 17 19.30 -18.06 31.99
CA SER A 17 18.71 -19.09 31.14
C SER A 17 17.20 -19.06 31.39
N ALA A 18 16.42 -18.55 30.43
CA ALA A 18 14.96 -18.49 30.55
C ALA A 18 14.35 -19.88 30.27
N CYS A 19 13.51 -20.33 31.20
CA CYS A 19 12.68 -21.52 31.09
C CYS A 19 11.73 -21.42 29.90
N ALA A 20 11.69 -22.44 29.05
CA ALA A 20 10.57 -22.70 28.15
C ALA A 20 9.72 -23.82 28.76
N ASP A 21 8.46 -23.51 29.06
CA ASP A 21 7.41 -24.48 29.36
C ASP A 21 6.10 -24.01 28.71
N ALA A 22 5.29 -24.98 28.29
CA ALA A 22 3.97 -24.94 27.65
C ALA A 22 3.87 -24.82 26.10
N PRO A 23 2.78 -25.32 25.48
CA PRO A 23 2.45 -26.73 25.29
C PRO A 23 2.22 -27.08 23.79
N THR A 24 1.89 -28.36 23.54
CA THR A 24 1.69 -28.96 22.22
C THR A 24 0.45 -28.47 21.47
N THR A 25 0.44 -28.78 20.15
CA THR A 25 -0.68 -28.91 19.19
C THR A 25 -1.17 -27.67 18.45
N GLY A 26 -0.79 -27.60 17.17
CA GLY A 26 -1.39 -26.79 16.14
C GLY A 26 -0.50 -26.81 14.89
N GLY A 27 -0.74 -27.76 13.98
CA GLY A 27 -0.06 -27.80 12.69
C GLY A 27 -0.43 -26.56 11.87
N GLY A 28 0.37 -25.51 11.98
CA GLY A 28 0.34 -24.38 11.06
C GLY A 28 1.53 -24.54 10.14
N GLY A 29 1.27 -24.81 8.85
CA GLY A 29 2.30 -24.62 7.84
C GLY A 29 2.92 -23.25 8.04
N SER A 30 4.24 -23.16 8.03
CA SER A 30 4.96 -21.90 8.10
C SER A 30 4.54 -21.05 6.90
N ALA A 31 3.50 -20.22 7.08
CA ALA A 31 3.25 -19.10 6.20
C ALA A 31 4.53 -18.29 6.22
N SER A 32 5.05 -17.96 5.04
CA SER A 32 6.11 -16.95 4.96
C SER A 32 5.62 -15.72 5.73
N PRO A 33 6.46 -15.05 6.52
CA PRO A 33 6.08 -13.79 7.11
C PRO A 33 5.56 -12.88 5.98
N GLY A 34 4.37 -12.29 6.17
CA GLY A 34 3.82 -11.31 5.23
C GLY A 34 4.74 -10.11 5.08
N VAL A 35 4.46 -9.27 4.09
CA VAL A 35 5.19 -8.01 3.89
C VAL A 35 4.92 -7.09 5.08
N PRO A 36 5.95 -6.58 5.78
CA PRO A 36 5.74 -5.68 6.92
C PRO A 36 4.94 -4.45 6.50
N HIS A 37 4.03 -3.96 7.34
CA HIS A 37 3.39 -2.66 7.14
C HIS A 37 3.08 -2.01 8.49
N GLY A 38 2.72 -0.73 8.47
CA GLY A 38 2.14 -0.09 9.66
C GLY A 38 0.82 -0.75 10.02
N ASN A 39 0.51 -0.85 11.31
CA ASN A 39 -0.66 -1.56 11.82
C ASN A 39 -1.65 -0.63 12.54
N ALA A 40 -1.32 0.67 12.64
CA ALA A 40 -2.19 1.63 13.27
C ALA A 40 -3.31 2.06 12.30
N PRO A 41 -4.46 2.53 12.82
CA PRO A 41 -5.55 3.07 12.01
C PRO A 41 -5.20 4.25 11.11
N SER A 42 -4.11 4.95 11.41
CA SER A 42 -3.60 6.08 10.63
C SER A 42 -2.52 5.68 9.63
N ASP A 43 -2.03 4.44 9.68
CA ASP A 43 -0.94 4.01 8.82
C ASP A 43 -1.49 3.70 7.45
N LEU A 44 -1.21 4.55 6.46
CA LEU A 44 -1.59 4.26 5.09
C LEU A 44 -0.78 3.08 4.54
N VAL A 45 -1.43 2.14 3.86
CA VAL A 45 -0.80 1.02 3.15
C VAL A 45 -0.82 1.24 1.64
N LEU A 46 -2.02 1.48 1.09
CA LEU A 46 -2.23 1.77 -0.32
C LEU A 46 -3.34 2.81 -0.47
N ARG A 47 -3.11 3.83 -1.28
CA ARG A 47 -4.13 4.78 -1.71
C ARG A 47 -4.01 4.96 -3.22
N TRP A 48 -5.15 5.10 -3.88
CA TRP A 48 -5.16 5.64 -5.23
C TRP A 48 -6.35 6.57 -5.46
N GLY A 49 -6.19 7.48 -6.42
CA GLY A 49 -7.21 8.43 -6.85
C GLY A 49 -6.77 9.16 -8.11
N TYR A 50 -7.55 10.15 -8.51
CA TYR A 50 -7.27 10.96 -9.69
C TYR A 50 -6.80 12.36 -9.29
N GLU A 51 -5.83 12.92 -10.01
CA GLU A 51 -5.42 14.31 -9.84
C GLU A 51 -5.29 15.00 -11.21
N GLY A 52 -5.49 16.33 -11.24
CA GLY A 52 -5.40 17.11 -12.47
C GLY A 52 -6.63 16.95 -13.38
N GLY A 53 -6.38 16.83 -14.68
CA GLY A 53 -7.42 16.85 -15.71
C GLY A 53 -8.06 18.23 -15.90
N PHE A 54 -9.06 18.32 -16.79
CA PHE A 54 -9.78 19.56 -17.07
C PHE A 54 -11.07 19.67 -16.25
N THR A 55 -10.92 19.89 -14.95
CA THR A 55 -12.02 20.05 -14.01
C THR A 55 -12.11 21.49 -13.45
N PRO A 56 -13.30 21.96 -13.04
CA PRO A 56 -13.44 23.23 -12.34
C PRO A 56 -12.58 23.25 -11.06
N PRO A 57 -12.01 24.40 -10.65
CA PRO A 57 -11.16 24.47 -9.45
C PRO A 57 -11.83 23.95 -8.18
N GLU A 58 -13.15 24.10 -8.07
CA GLU A 58 -13.94 23.67 -6.93
C GLU A 58 -13.95 22.14 -6.78
N PHE A 59 -13.80 21.41 -7.90
CA PHE A 59 -13.74 19.96 -7.91
C PHE A 59 -12.56 19.44 -7.08
N GLN A 60 -11.44 20.16 -7.05
CA GLN A 60 -10.25 19.76 -6.28
C GLN A 60 -10.50 19.75 -4.77
N LEU A 61 -11.48 20.52 -4.28
CA LEU A 61 -11.83 20.56 -2.86
C LEU A 61 -12.64 19.35 -2.40
N THR A 62 -13.30 18.67 -3.34
CA THR A 62 -14.20 17.54 -3.09
C THR A 62 -13.72 16.24 -3.73
N ASN A 63 -12.59 16.29 -4.44
CA ASN A 63 -11.98 15.13 -5.08
C ASN A 63 -11.31 14.26 -4.02
N LEU A 64 -12.00 13.18 -3.64
CA LEU A 64 -11.51 12.20 -2.68
C LEU A 64 -10.75 11.09 -3.41
N PRO A 65 -9.77 10.45 -2.74
CA PRO A 65 -9.19 9.23 -3.26
C PRO A 65 -10.28 8.18 -3.51
N SER A 66 -10.18 7.49 -4.64
CA SER A 66 -11.12 6.42 -4.99
C SER A 66 -10.99 5.22 -4.05
N PHE A 67 -9.79 5.00 -3.51
CA PHE A 67 -9.50 3.92 -2.56
C PHE A 67 -8.42 4.33 -1.56
N SER A 68 -8.57 3.89 -0.31
CA SER A 68 -7.52 3.95 0.72
C SER A 68 -7.62 2.74 1.64
N LEU A 69 -6.54 1.98 1.75
CA LEU A 69 -6.34 0.91 2.74
C LEU A 69 -5.38 1.39 3.82
N TYR A 70 -5.78 1.23 5.07
CA TYR A 70 -4.98 1.52 6.26
C TYR A 70 -4.52 0.24 6.95
N GLY A 71 -3.49 0.38 7.78
CA GLY A 71 -2.74 -0.70 8.42
C GLY A 71 -3.55 -1.58 9.36
N ASP A 72 -4.65 -1.05 9.88
CA ASP A 72 -5.59 -1.78 10.73
C ASP A 72 -6.65 -2.56 9.92
N GLY A 73 -6.50 -2.64 8.59
CA GLY A 73 -7.42 -3.29 7.66
C GLY A 73 -8.61 -2.42 7.26
N THR A 74 -8.65 -1.13 7.63
CA THR A 74 -9.74 -0.23 7.20
C THR A 74 -9.58 0.13 5.73
N ILE A 75 -10.60 -0.16 4.92
CA ILE A 75 -10.77 0.38 3.56
C ILE A 75 -11.75 1.55 3.62
N VAL A 76 -11.39 2.67 3.00
CA VAL A 76 -12.27 3.81 2.76
C VAL A 76 -12.33 4.05 1.25
N ARG A 77 -13.54 4.10 0.69
CA ARG A 77 -13.78 4.38 -0.74
C ARG A 77 -15.06 5.18 -0.94
N GLN A 78 -15.22 5.75 -2.12
CA GLN A 78 -16.48 6.37 -2.50
C GLN A 78 -17.58 5.29 -2.63
N GLY A 79 -18.73 5.53 -2.01
CA GLY A 79 -19.90 4.68 -2.14
C GLY A 79 -20.70 4.98 -3.41
N ALA A 80 -21.85 4.32 -3.58
CA ALA A 80 -22.76 4.62 -4.68
C ALA A 80 -23.20 6.09 -4.69
N GLN A 81 -23.08 6.76 -5.83
CA GLN A 81 -23.51 8.14 -6.02
C GLN A 81 -24.73 8.21 -6.92
N ILE A 82 -25.60 9.16 -6.63
CA ILE A 82 -26.70 9.57 -7.51
C ILE A 82 -26.21 10.70 -8.43
N GLU A 83 -26.59 10.66 -9.70
CA GLU A 83 -26.22 11.69 -10.69
C GLU A 83 -27.05 12.97 -10.50
N ILE A 84 -26.76 13.72 -9.45
CA ILE A 84 -27.35 15.04 -9.17
C ILE A 84 -26.27 16.10 -9.33
N TYR A 85 -26.60 17.22 -10.00
CA TYR A 85 -25.65 18.32 -10.23
C TYR A 85 -26.19 19.69 -9.78
N PRO A 86 -25.45 20.43 -8.92
CA PRO A 86 -24.26 19.98 -8.20
C PRO A 86 -24.60 18.91 -7.15
N GLY A 87 -23.69 17.95 -6.95
CA GLY A 87 -23.80 16.94 -5.91
C GLY A 87 -23.46 17.50 -4.52
N PRO A 88 -23.64 16.69 -3.45
CA PRO A 88 -23.19 17.04 -2.11
C PRO A 88 -21.68 17.30 -2.06
N ALA A 89 -21.24 18.26 -1.23
CA ALA A 89 -19.83 18.56 -1.05
C ALA A 89 -19.02 17.37 -0.49
N LEU A 90 -19.65 16.52 0.32
CA LEU A 90 -19.11 15.24 0.75
C LEU A 90 -19.92 14.13 0.08
N PRO A 91 -19.35 13.37 -0.89
CA PRO A 91 -20.05 12.26 -1.50
C PRO A 91 -20.29 11.15 -0.49
N ALA A 92 -21.18 10.20 -0.82
CA ALA A 92 -21.35 9.02 0.03
C ALA A 92 -20.01 8.25 0.14
N ILE A 93 -19.64 7.86 1.36
CA ILE A 93 -18.41 7.13 1.66
C ILE A 93 -18.78 5.74 2.19
N GLU A 94 -18.10 4.73 1.67
CA GLU A 94 -18.17 3.37 2.18
C GLU A 94 -16.90 3.07 3.00
N THR A 95 -17.09 2.38 4.12
CA THR A 95 -15.99 1.88 4.94
C THR A 95 -16.18 0.40 5.20
N VAL A 96 -15.17 -0.38 4.88
CA VAL A 96 -15.13 -1.83 5.07
C VAL A 96 -13.88 -2.20 5.84
N ARG A 97 -13.92 -3.28 6.60
CA ARG A 97 -12.74 -3.83 7.28
C ARG A 97 -12.42 -5.21 6.74
N ILE A 98 -11.15 -5.41 6.42
CA ILE A 98 -10.59 -6.71 6.05
C ILE A 98 -9.68 -7.22 7.16
N ASP A 99 -9.40 -8.52 7.15
CA ASP A 99 -8.42 -9.13 8.04
C ASP A 99 -6.99 -8.99 7.48
N GLU A 100 -6.01 -9.44 8.25
CA GLU A 100 -4.59 -9.40 7.88
C GLU A 100 -4.33 -10.12 6.54
N ALA A 101 -4.99 -11.27 6.31
CA ALA A 101 -4.85 -11.99 5.04
C ALA A 101 -5.32 -11.13 3.86
N GLY A 102 -6.41 -10.38 4.03
CA GLY A 102 -6.86 -9.41 3.04
C GLY A 102 -5.88 -8.26 2.83
N VAL A 103 -5.28 -7.72 3.90
CA VAL A 103 -4.26 -6.66 3.79
C VAL A 103 -3.07 -7.15 2.97
N GLN A 104 -2.56 -8.33 3.30
CA GLN A 104 -1.43 -8.94 2.58
C GLN A 104 -1.78 -9.20 1.11
N ALA A 105 -3.00 -9.67 0.80
CA ALA A 105 -3.43 -9.86 -0.58
C ALA A 105 -3.44 -8.54 -1.39
N VAL A 106 -3.79 -7.41 -0.77
CA VAL A 106 -3.71 -6.09 -1.43
C VAL A 106 -2.26 -5.65 -1.63
N ILE A 107 -1.38 -5.91 -0.66
CA ILE A 107 0.05 -5.62 -0.80
C ILE A 107 0.66 -6.47 -1.91
N GLU A 108 0.36 -7.75 -1.98
CA GLU A 108 0.78 -8.66 -3.05
C GLU A 108 0.31 -8.14 -4.41
N ALA A 109 -0.95 -7.72 -4.54
CA ALA A 109 -1.44 -7.12 -5.78
C ALA A 109 -0.70 -5.82 -6.16
N ALA A 110 -0.32 -5.00 -5.17
CA ALA A 110 0.49 -3.80 -5.41
C ALA A 110 1.93 -4.14 -5.85
N LEU A 111 2.52 -5.21 -5.31
CA LEU A 111 3.82 -5.73 -5.73
C LEU A 111 3.76 -6.30 -7.16
N ASP A 112 2.74 -7.07 -7.48
CA ASP A 112 2.51 -7.60 -8.83
C ASP A 112 2.33 -6.47 -9.86
N ALA A 113 1.83 -5.31 -9.42
CA ALA A 113 1.74 -4.09 -10.22
C ALA A 113 3.04 -3.26 -10.29
N ASN A 114 4.15 -3.77 -9.75
CA ASN A 114 5.47 -3.10 -9.65
C ASN A 114 5.43 -1.77 -8.88
N LEU A 115 4.48 -1.57 -7.96
CA LEU A 115 4.41 -0.33 -7.17
C LEU A 115 5.56 -0.17 -6.18
N ASP A 116 6.36 -1.20 -5.93
CA ASP A 116 7.60 -1.18 -5.15
C ASP A 116 8.85 -0.81 -5.98
N THR A 117 8.81 -0.97 -7.30
CA THR A 117 9.99 -0.87 -8.17
C THR A 117 10.20 0.54 -8.74
N VAL A 118 11.36 1.14 -8.47
CA VAL A 118 11.75 2.47 -8.99
C VAL A 118 12.22 2.35 -10.44
N GLY A 119 11.76 3.24 -11.32
CA GLY A 119 12.15 3.29 -12.73
C GLY A 119 11.00 2.96 -13.69
N ASP A 120 10.44 1.76 -13.58
CA ASP A 120 9.42 1.22 -14.51
C ASP A 120 8.17 2.11 -14.64
N LEU A 121 7.82 2.82 -13.58
CA LEU A 121 6.60 3.62 -13.48
C LEU A 121 6.87 5.13 -13.34
N THR A 122 8.13 5.57 -13.44
CA THR A 122 8.50 6.97 -13.19
C THR A 122 8.33 7.85 -14.42
N ASP A 123 8.44 7.29 -15.63
CA ASP A 123 8.19 7.98 -16.89
C ASP A 123 7.42 7.05 -17.83
N MET A 124 6.09 7.11 -17.75
CA MET A 124 5.19 6.36 -18.63
C MET A 124 4.76 7.19 -19.85
N GLY A 125 5.52 8.23 -20.20
CA GLY A 125 5.28 9.06 -21.37
C GLY A 125 3.91 9.75 -21.41
N SER A 126 3.64 10.39 -22.55
CA SER A 126 2.34 10.97 -22.86
C SER A 126 1.63 10.16 -23.95
N VAL A 127 0.32 9.97 -23.76
CA VAL A 127 -0.56 9.30 -24.75
C VAL A 127 -1.44 10.29 -25.52
N ALA A 128 -1.18 11.60 -25.38
CA ALA A 128 -1.87 12.69 -26.08
C ALA A 128 -3.42 12.70 -25.92
N ILE A 129 -3.93 12.28 -24.75
CA ILE A 129 -5.37 12.34 -24.42
C ILE A 129 -5.66 13.63 -23.67
N ALA A 130 -6.11 14.66 -24.37
CA ALA A 130 -6.46 15.93 -23.75
C ALA A 130 -7.41 15.73 -22.55
N ASP A 131 -7.23 16.56 -21.52
CA ASP A 131 -8.10 16.65 -20.35
C ASP A 131 -8.12 15.44 -19.39
N ALA A 132 -7.41 14.36 -19.74
CA ALA A 132 -7.31 13.18 -18.88
C ALA A 132 -6.54 13.48 -17.57
N PRO A 133 -6.98 12.93 -16.43
CA PRO A 133 -6.27 13.05 -15.17
C PRO A 133 -5.05 12.13 -15.11
N ASP A 134 -4.21 12.34 -14.11
CA ASP A 134 -3.29 11.32 -13.62
C ASP A 134 -4.04 10.39 -12.67
N THR A 135 -3.80 9.08 -12.79
CA THR A 135 -4.06 8.15 -11.68
C THR A 135 -2.84 8.14 -10.76
N VAL A 136 -3.08 8.45 -9.49
CA VAL A 136 -2.03 8.65 -8.49
C VAL A 136 -2.11 7.56 -7.45
N PHE A 137 -1.05 6.75 -7.34
CA PHE A 137 -0.90 5.71 -6.32
C PHE A 137 0.05 6.19 -5.25
N THR A 138 -0.27 5.92 -3.98
CA THR A 138 0.64 6.07 -2.84
C THR A 138 0.70 4.75 -2.09
N VAL A 139 1.91 4.21 -1.93
CA VAL A 139 2.15 2.93 -1.25
C VAL A 139 3.11 3.11 -0.09
N ARG A 140 2.83 2.43 1.01
CA ARG A 140 3.70 2.36 2.18
C ARG A 140 3.62 0.99 2.85
N PHE A 141 4.60 0.15 2.58
CA PHE A 141 4.77 -1.19 3.15
C PHE A 141 6.20 -1.66 2.86
N GLY A 142 6.71 -2.61 3.65
CA GLY A 142 8.10 -3.02 3.64
C GLY A 142 9.02 -1.81 3.84
N ASP A 143 9.99 -1.67 2.94
CA ASP A 143 10.88 -0.51 2.87
C ASP A 143 10.42 0.52 1.81
N VAL A 144 9.22 0.35 1.25
CA VAL A 144 8.65 1.20 0.20
C VAL A 144 7.83 2.32 0.84
N ASP A 145 8.14 3.57 0.47
CA ASP A 145 7.26 4.74 0.67
C ASP A 145 7.36 5.62 -0.59
N ARG A 146 6.34 5.57 -1.45
CA ARG A 146 6.38 6.31 -2.72
C ARG A 146 5.02 6.65 -3.28
N THR A 147 5.06 7.64 -4.17
CA THR A 147 3.95 8.03 -5.02
C THR A 147 4.29 7.76 -6.48
N VAL A 148 3.36 7.12 -7.20
CA VAL A 148 3.44 6.87 -8.65
C VAL A 148 2.30 7.62 -9.33
N ARG A 149 2.58 8.28 -10.45
CA ARG A 149 1.59 9.06 -11.22
C ARG A 149 1.60 8.57 -12.66
N VAL A 150 0.44 8.14 -13.14
CA VAL A 150 0.29 7.62 -14.49
C VAL A 150 -0.81 8.40 -15.21
N TYR A 151 -0.39 9.16 -16.20
CA TYR A 151 -1.27 9.96 -17.03
C TYR A 151 -2.20 9.08 -17.87
N ALA A 152 -3.51 9.38 -17.80
CA ALA A 152 -4.56 8.78 -18.60
C ALA A 152 -4.63 7.24 -18.51
N LEU A 153 -4.37 6.69 -17.32
CA LEU A 153 -4.32 5.23 -17.11
C LEU A 153 -5.67 4.56 -17.47
N THR A 154 -6.78 5.14 -17.07
CA THR A 154 -8.13 4.58 -17.26
C THR A 154 -8.78 4.96 -18.59
N ASP A 155 -8.23 5.97 -19.28
CA ASP A 155 -8.80 6.54 -20.50
C ASP A 155 -8.20 5.94 -21.78
N LEU A 156 -7.15 5.13 -21.63
CA LEU A 156 -6.46 4.50 -22.75
C LEU A 156 -7.33 3.39 -23.36
N GLY A 157 -8.11 3.74 -24.38
CA GLY A 157 -8.94 2.76 -25.11
C GLY A 157 -8.10 1.82 -25.98
N VAL A 158 -7.33 2.37 -26.93
CA VAL A 158 -6.46 1.61 -27.84
C VAL A 158 -5.02 2.04 -27.63
N LYS A 159 -4.11 1.06 -27.61
CA LYS A 159 -2.66 1.31 -27.51
C LYS A 159 -2.19 2.26 -28.64
N PRO A 160 -1.58 3.41 -28.30
CA PRO A 160 -0.94 4.29 -29.27
C PRO A 160 0.18 3.55 -30.02
N PRO A 161 0.34 3.76 -31.35
CA PRO A 161 1.36 3.05 -32.13
C PRO A 161 2.80 3.27 -31.65
N ALA A 162 3.08 4.40 -30.99
CA ALA A 162 4.42 4.74 -30.48
C ALA A 162 4.70 4.21 -29.06
N MET A 163 3.71 3.62 -28.39
CA MET A 163 3.88 3.10 -27.03
C MET A 163 4.66 1.77 -27.06
N PRO A 164 5.74 1.62 -26.28
CA PRO A 164 6.42 0.33 -26.11
C PRO A 164 5.50 -0.74 -25.53
N ASP A 165 5.72 -2.01 -25.89
CA ASP A 165 4.96 -3.14 -25.33
C ASP A 165 5.10 -3.22 -23.80
N GLU A 166 6.31 -2.98 -23.28
CA GLU A 166 6.58 -2.97 -21.84
C GLU A 166 5.75 -1.92 -21.09
N GLU A 167 5.63 -0.71 -21.63
CA GLU A 167 4.80 0.35 -21.05
C GLU A 167 3.32 -0.05 -21.07
N GLN A 168 2.86 -0.65 -22.17
CA GLN A 168 1.48 -1.14 -22.27
C GLN A 168 1.18 -2.20 -21.20
N GLU A 169 2.09 -3.16 -21.01
CA GLU A 169 1.93 -4.20 -19.98
C GLU A 169 1.98 -3.60 -18.57
N ALA A 170 2.84 -2.62 -18.32
CA ALA A 170 2.88 -1.90 -17.04
C ALA A 170 1.56 -1.15 -16.76
N ARG A 171 1.02 -0.43 -17.76
CA ARG A 171 -0.30 0.21 -17.67
C ARG A 171 -1.39 -0.81 -17.39
N LYS A 172 -1.35 -1.97 -18.06
CA LYS A 172 -2.31 -3.05 -17.85
C LYS A 172 -2.28 -3.57 -16.41
N ARG A 173 -1.10 -3.84 -15.83
CA ARG A 173 -0.99 -4.31 -14.44
C ARG A 173 -1.57 -3.30 -13.44
N LEU A 174 -1.32 -2.00 -13.65
CA LEU A 174 -1.90 -0.94 -12.82
C LEU A 174 -3.41 -0.80 -13.00
N LEU A 175 -3.92 -1.01 -14.22
CA LEU A 175 -5.35 -0.98 -14.48
C LEU A 175 -6.06 -2.17 -13.81
N ASP A 176 -5.49 -3.37 -13.94
CA ASP A 176 -6.01 -4.60 -13.32
C ASP A 176 -6.00 -4.50 -11.77
N LEU A 177 -5.11 -3.70 -11.16
CA LEU A 177 -5.08 -3.43 -9.71
C LEU A 177 -6.27 -2.59 -9.21
N ILE A 178 -6.86 -1.73 -10.06
CA ILE A 178 -7.89 -0.75 -9.65
C ILE A 178 -9.30 -1.08 -10.14
N GLN A 179 -9.47 -2.20 -10.83
CA GLN A 179 -10.75 -2.69 -11.37
C GLN A 179 -11.32 -3.84 -10.52
#